data_AF-A0A3S5J600-F1
#
_entry.id   AF-A0A3S5J600-F1
#
_cell.length_a   1.000
_cell.length_b   1.000
_cell.length_c   1.000
_cell.angle_alpha   90.00
_cell.angle_beta   90.00
_cell.angle_gamma   90.00
#
_symmetry.space_group_name_H-M   'P 1'
#
loop_
_entity.id
_entity.type
_entity.pdbx_description
1 polymer ?
#
loop_
_entity_poly.entity_id
_entity_poly.type
_entity_poly.pdbx_seq_one_letter_code
_entity_poly.pdbx_strand_id
1 'polypeptide(L)'
;MMLLSGILISIITLTPPPAEPINPPPSEARPSVAPDMTPDPVRRSIQRLQDAERIRVSPPARALSLEGVLEILAGLSGIRLDADWSALETIGINPDDRVTPDPQPGSLRVVLDQILAQVGADYERPVIDGSPDGLRLTTVGNVGRHASPLLHPIADLVEPREPIAESDPPATQFQSAEEITALIRNLIATDGWYDVGGSIGRIETRPRSLLIMAPAFVQLDVGRFLQSLRIARPDQVAFSISVVGMPSSELDRIRLAHEPGSPASIIAIKRSPLAAQVFEGEMNIEPGGSATIEASDSALETSITLTLRWDSARHRLRCDLHATLTGPVVGGTRSVETEIGLEMPVDANVMMVPALADQPPLAVLVTARAD
;
A
#
# COMPACT_ATOMS: atom_id res chain seq x y z
N MET A 1 72.26 29.98 60.73
CA MET A 1 71.07 30.84 60.67
C MET A 1 71.04 31.46 59.29
N MET A 2 69.94 31.24 58.55
CA MET A 2 69.60 31.84 57.25
C MET A 2 70.55 31.61 56.05
N LEU A 3 70.08 30.71 55.20
CA LEU A 3 69.81 30.85 53.76
C LEU A 3 70.92 31.27 52.76
N LEU A 4 70.88 30.51 51.67
CA LEU A 4 71.26 30.78 50.28
C LEU A 4 72.71 30.53 49.85
N SER A 5 72.88 29.34 49.27
CA SER A 5 73.18 29.09 47.84
C SER A 5 74.20 27.95 47.78
N GLY A 6 74.02 26.90 47.02
CA GLY A 6 73.15 26.57 45.89
C GLY A 6 73.76 25.31 45.27
N ILE A 7 73.02 24.52 44.49
CA ILE A 7 73.59 23.47 43.65
C ILE A 7 72.64 23.27 42.45
N LEU A 8 73.21 23.40 41.26
CA LEU A 8 72.67 22.92 39.98
C LEU A 8 72.52 21.39 40.04
N ILE A 9 71.38 20.84 39.61
CA ILE A 9 71.36 19.53 38.94
C ILE A 9 70.39 19.56 37.75
N SER A 10 70.94 19.09 36.64
CA SER A 10 70.41 19.06 35.28
C SER A 10 69.17 18.20 35.10
N ILE A 11 68.39 18.61 34.10
CA ILE A 11 67.13 18.06 33.61
C ILE A 11 67.40 16.75 32.86
N ILE A 12 66.73 15.67 33.27
CA ILE A 12 66.50 14.47 32.45
C ILE A 12 65.03 14.51 32.03
N THR A 13 64.78 14.70 30.73
CA THR A 13 63.44 14.66 30.14
C THR A 13 63.00 13.21 29.95
N LEU A 14 62.11 12.72 30.81
CA LEU A 14 61.35 11.48 30.59
C LEU A 14 60.09 11.82 29.78
N THR A 15 60.08 11.41 28.52
CA THR A 15 58.89 11.40 27.65
C THR A 15 57.88 10.35 28.13
N PRO A 16 56.57 10.68 28.25
CA PRO A 16 55.53 9.70 28.56
C PRO A 16 55.23 8.80 27.35
N PRO A 17 54.75 7.55 27.56
CA PRO A 17 54.44 6.61 26.49
C PRO A 17 53.21 7.06 25.67
N PRO A 18 53.10 6.62 24.39
CA PRO A 18 51.98 7.01 23.53
C PRO A 18 50.67 6.37 24.00
N ALA A 19 49.60 7.17 24.03
CA ALA A 19 48.26 6.72 24.34
C ALA A 19 47.73 5.78 23.24
N GLU A 20 47.17 4.64 23.63
CA GLU A 20 46.45 3.74 22.71
C GLU A 20 45.25 4.46 22.07
N PRO A 21 44.96 4.24 20.78
CA PRO A 21 43.79 4.79 20.13
C PRO A 21 42.52 4.14 20.70
N ILE A 22 41.68 4.95 21.34
CA ILE A 22 40.34 4.58 21.77
C ILE A 22 39.52 4.23 20.52
N ASN A 23 39.24 2.95 20.30
CA ASN A 23 38.28 2.55 19.29
C ASN A 23 36.89 3.07 19.69
N PRO A 24 36.18 3.83 18.84
CA PRO A 24 34.80 4.17 19.11
C PRO A 24 33.96 2.88 19.20
N PRO A 25 32.91 2.85 20.03
CA PRO A 25 32.02 1.70 20.10
C PRO A 25 31.44 1.42 18.71
N PRO A 26 31.14 0.14 18.38
CA PRO A 26 30.58 -0.21 17.09
C PRO A 26 29.30 0.60 16.88
N SER A 27 29.31 1.45 15.85
CA SER A 27 28.13 2.17 15.41
C SER A 27 27.03 1.14 15.21
N GLU A 28 25.95 1.25 15.99
CA GLU A 28 24.72 0.52 15.74
C GLU A 28 24.42 0.67 14.25
N ALA A 29 24.49 -0.46 13.54
CA ALA A 29 24.19 -0.50 12.13
C ALA A 29 22.73 -0.08 12.02
N ARG A 30 22.50 1.18 11.63
CA ARG A 30 21.19 1.61 11.13
C ARG A 30 20.78 0.55 10.10
N PRO A 31 19.54 0.03 10.15
CA PRO A 31 19.08 -0.88 9.13
C PRO A 31 19.37 -0.23 7.78
N SER A 32 20.20 -0.92 6.98
CA SER A 32 20.55 -0.50 5.64
C SER A 32 19.27 -0.49 4.82
N VAL A 33 18.60 0.66 4.77
CA VAL A 33 17.54 0.92 3.81
C VAL A 33 18.17 0.66 2.46
N ALA A 34 17.74 -0.41 1.79
CA ALA A 34 18.23 -0.74 0.46
C ALA A 34 18.14 0.54 -0.39
N PRO A 35 19.20 0.93 -1.13
CA PRO A 35 19.14 2.12 -1.96
C PRO A 35 17.92 2.01 -2.86
N ASP A 36 17.13 3.08 -2.91
CA ASP A 36 15.96 3.17 -3.77
C ASP A 36 16.46 3.17 -5.23
N MET A 37 16.59 1.98 -5.82
CA MET A 37 17.29 1.72 -7.09
C MET A 37 16.57 2.26 -8.34
N THR A 38 15.42 2.92 -8.16
CA THR A 38 14.68 3.50 -9.28
C THR A 38 15.27 4.86 -9.64
N PRO A 39 15.75 5.07 -10.88
CA PRO A 39 16.22 6.39 -11.28
C PRO A 39 15.11 7.43 -11.13
N ASP A 40 15.42 8.57 -10.50
CA ASP A 40 14.46 9.67 -10.29
C ASP A 40 13.65 10.06 -11.54
N PRO A 41 14.24 10.11 -12.75
CA PRO A 41 13.47 10.42 -13.96
C PRO A 41 12.36 9.41 -14.23
N VAL A 42 12.61 8.10 -14.05
CA VAL A 42 11.62 7.03 -14.27
C VAL A 42 10.51 7.13 -13.26
N ARG A 43 10.85 7.37 -11.98
CA ARG A 43 9.87 7.57 -10.92
C ARG A 43 8.95 8.75 -11.23
N ARG A 44 9.51 9.86 -11.67
CA ARG A 44 8.72 11.04 -12.06
C ARG A 44 7.82 10.73 -13.25
N SER A 45 8.31 10.07 -14.29
CA SER A 45 7.48 9.65 -15.43
C SER A 45 6.30 8.77 -15.00
N ILE A 46 6.52 7.78 -14.15
CA ILE A 46 5.45 6.92 -13.61
C ILE A 46 4.47 7.74 -12.77
N GLN A 47 4.98 8.65 -11.92
CA GLN A 47 4.15 9.54 -11.12
C GLN A 47 3.25 10.41 -12.00
N ARG A 48 3.74 10.92 -13.14
CA ARG A 48 2.91 11.72 -14.07
C ARG A 48 1.75 10.95 -14.67
N LEU A 49 1.97 9.67 -15.01
CA LEU A 49 0.90 8.79 -15.47
C LEU A 49 -0.15 8.55 -14.37
N GLN A 50 0.30 8.33 -13.13
CA GLN A 50 -0.60 8.16 -11.98
C GLN A 50 -1.36 9.45 -11.63
N ASP A 51 -0.71 10.61 -11.72
CA ASP A 51 -1.33 11.92 -11.52
C ASP A 51 -2.45 12.14 -12.56
N ALA A 52 -2.20 11.77 -13.82
CA ALA A 52 -3.18 11.90 -14.91
C ALA A 52 -4.45 11.05 -14.71
N GLU A 53 -4.36 9.93 -14.00
CA GLU A 53 -5.54 9.12 -13.64
C GLU A 53 -6.35 9.74 -12.49
N ARG A 54 -5.72 10.57 -11.66
CA ARG A 54 -6.33 11.21 -10.49
C ARG A 54 -6.93 12.57 -10.81
N ILE A 55 -6.23 13.39 -11.60
CA ILE A 55 -6.67 14.74 -11.95
C ILE A 55 -7.94 14.66 -12.79
N ARG A 56 -8.95 15.41 -12.36
CA ARG A 56 -10.23 15.51 -13.06
C ARG A 56 -10.22 16.75 -13.94
N VAL A 57 -10.60 16.58 -15.21
CA VAL A 57 -10.68 17.66 -16.20
C VAL A 57 -12.03 17.58 -16.92
N SER A 58 -12.54 18.74 -17.33
CA SER A 58 -13.72 18.86 -18.18
C SER A 58 -13.33 19.68 -19.42
N PRO A 59 -13.17 19.05 -20.59
CA PRO A 59 -12.84 19.78 -21.80
C PRO A 59 -14.06 20.56 -22.32
N PRO A 60 -13.85 21.56 -23.19
CA PRO A 60 -14.96 22.34 -23.74
C PRO A 60 -15.79 21.53 -24.76
N ALA A 61 -17.12 21.70 -24.71
CA ALA A 61 -18.09 21.04 -25.60
C ALA A 61 -18.10 21.65 -27.03
N ARG A 62 -16.97 21.70 -27.72
CA ARG A 62 -16.89 22.22 -29.10
C ARG A 62 -15.76 21.58 -29.90
N ALA A 63 -15.91 21.57 -31.22
CA ALA A 63 -14.86 21.11 -32.13
C ALA A 63 -13.63 22.02 -32.06
N LEU A 64 -12.47 21.42 -31.86
CA LEU A 64 -11.17 22.09 -31.73
C LEU A 64 -10.11 21.31 -32.51
N SER A 65 -8.97 21.95 -32.79
CA SER A 65 -7.80 21.21 -33.27
C SER A 65 -7.25 20.34 -32.13
N LEU A 66 -6.64 19.21 -32.46
CA LEU A 66 -6.03 18.30 -31.51
C LEU A 66 -5.00 19.05 -30.64
N GLU A 67 -4.12 19.83 -31.26
CA GLU A 67 -3.16 20.67 -30.55
C GLU A 67 -3.84 21.63 -29.56
N GLY A 68 -4.89 22.33 -30.00
CA GLY A 68 -5.62 23.26 -29.15
C GLY A 68 -6.33 22.59 -27.97
N VAL A 69 -6.80 21.35 -28.13
CA VAL A 69 -7.35 20.59 -27.00
C VAL A 69 -6.27 20.17 -26.02
N LEU A 70 -5.11 19.71 -26.52
CA LEU A 70 -3.98 19.34 -25.65
C LEU A 70 -3.48 20.54 -24.83
N GLU A 71 -3.39 21.73 -25.43
CA GLU A 71 -3.02 22.96 -24.71
C GLU A 71 -4.02 23.30 -23.58
N ILE A 72 -5.32 23.19 -23.88
CA ILE A 72 -6.38 23.43 -22.88
C ILE A 72 -6.29 22.41 -21.74
N LEU A 73 -6.12 21.12 -22.06
CA LEU A 73 -5.98 20.07 -21.06
C LEU A 73 -4.72 20.23 -20.21
N ALA A 74 -3.61 20.67 -20.80
CA ALA A 74 -2.40 21.00 -20.07
C ALA A 74 -2.65 22.14 -19.06
N GLY A 75 -3.35 23.20 -19.49
CA GLY A 75 -3.73 24.32 -18.63
C GLY A 75 -4.69 23.92 -17.49
N LEU A 76 -5.67 23.05 -17.78
CA LEU A 76 -6.65 22.58 -16.78
C LEU A 76 -6.04 21.59 -15.77
N SER A 77 -5.14 20.73 -16.22
CA SER A 77 -4.54 19.70 -15.37
C SER A 77 -3.31 20.19 -14.59
N GLY A 78 -2.63 21.24 -15.09
CA GLY A 78 -1.32 21.65 -14.57
C GLY A 78 -0.19 20.67 -14.91
N ILE A 79 -0.47 19.63 -15.72
CA ILE A 79 0.53 18.70 -16.24
C ILE A 79 0.90 19.15 -17.66
N ARG A 80 2.20 19.20 -17.95
CA ARG A 80 2.68 19.46 -19.30
C ARG A 80 2.30 18.31 -20.23
N LEU A 81 1.70 18.62 -21.37
CA LEU A 81 1.39 17.65 -22.43
C LEU A 81 2.24 17.97 -23.66
N ASP A 82 3.15 17.07 -24.02
CA ASP A 82 3.98 17.20 -25.22
C ASP A 82 3.56 16.16 -26.27
N ALA A 83 3.37 16.56 -27.51
CA ALA A 83 3.10 15.66 -28.62
C ALA A 83 4.33 15.55 -29.53
N ASP A 84 4.77 14.32 -29.82
CA ASP A 84 5.79 14.03 -30.83
C ASP A 84 5.14 14.06 -32.21
N TRP A 85 4.88 15.27 -32.73
CA TRP A 85 4.19 15.47 -34.00
C TRP A 85 4.87 14.72 -35.16
N SER A 86 6.21 14.70 -35.19
CA SER A 86 6.95 13.98 -36.22
C SER A 86 6.66 12.47 -36.22
N ALA A 87 6.45 11.88 -35.04
CA ALA A 87 6.07 10.46 -34.95
C ALA A 87 4.58 10.27 -35.26
N LEU A 88 3.72 11.12 -34.72
CA LEU A 88 2.26 11.05 -34.90
C LEU A 88 1.85 11.21 -36.38
N GLU A 89 2.55 12.06 -37.13
CA GLU A 89 2.33 12.22 -38.57
C GLU A 89 2.56 10.92 -39.35
N THR A 90 3.49 10.05 -38.90
CA THR A 90 3.74 8.76 -39.56
C THR A 90 2.56 7.78 -39.49
N ILE A 91 1.67 7.98 -38.51
CA ILE A 91 0.43 7.21 -38.35
C ILE A 91 -0.82 8.02 -38.78
N GLY A 92 -0.59 9.14 -39.46
CA GLY A 92 -1.64 9.98 -40.04
C GLY A 92 -2.35 10.89 -39.04
N ILE A 93 -1.74 11.19 -37.88
CA ILE A 93 -2.28 12.13 -36.89
C ILE A 93 -1.57 13.48 -37.06
N ASN A 94 -2.35 14.54 -37.21
CA ASN A 94 -1.85 15.89 -37.43
C ASN A 94 -2.32 16.84 -36.31
N PRO A 95 -1.58 17.91 -36.00
CA PRO A 95 -1.98 18.89 -34.98
C PRO A 95 -3.33 19.56 -35.27
N ASP A 96 -3.66 19.74 -36.55
CA ASP A 96 -4.90 20.37 -37.02
C ASP A 96 -6.13 19.44 -37.04
N ASP A 97 -5.95 18.15 -36.69
CA ASP A 97 -7.04 17.19 -36.70
C ASP A 97 -8.18 17.64 -35.78
N ARG A 98 -9.42 17.55 -36.28
CA ARG A 98 -10.58 18.04 -35.55
C ARG A 98 -11.12 16.98 -34.62
N VAL A 99 -11.18 17.33 -33.33
CA VAL A 99 -11.73 16.50 -32.27
C VAL A 99 -12.90 17.20 -31.59
N THR A 100 -13.87 16.43 -31.12
CA THR A 100 -15.00 16.91 -30.33
C THR A 100 -14.98 16.21 -28.97
N PRO A 101 -14.34 16.81 -27.95
CA PRO A 101 -14.26 16.21 -26.63
C PRO A 101 -15.64 16.11 -25.95
N ASP A 102 -15.85 15.06 -25.15
CA ASP A 102 -17.01 14.98 -24.25
C ASP A 102 -16.81 15.96 -23.09
N PRO A 103 -17.72 16.92 -22.86
CA PRO A 103 -17.58 17.88 -21.76
C PRO A 103 -17.72 17.28 -20.35
N GLN A 104 -18.13 16.03 -20.22
CA GLN A 104 -18.27 15.40 -18.91
C GLN A 104 -16.93 15.36 -18.15
N PRO A 105 -16.95 15.61 -16.82
CA PRO A 105 -15.74 15.47 -16.00
C PRO A 105 -15.23 14.03 -16.03
N GLY A 106 -13.97 13.87 -16.46
CA GLY A 106 -13.26 12.59 -16.47
C GLY A 106 -11.85 12.72 -15.91
N SER A 107 -11.16 11.59 -15.71
CA SER A 107 -9.71 11.67 -15.44
C SER A 107 -8.98 12.17 -16.69
N LEU A 108 -7.89 12.91 -16.52
CA LEU A 108 -7.09 13.38 -17.66
C LEU A 108 -6.70 12.22 -18.58
N ARG A 109 -6.30 11.08 -18.02
CA ARG A 109 -5.98 9.86 -18.77
C ARG A 109 -7.14 9.41 -19.67
N VAL A 110 -8.35 9.29 -19.12
CA VAL A 110 -9.54 8.83 -19.85
C VAL A 110 -9.96 9.84 -20.91
N VAL A 111 -9.92 11.14 -20.59
CA VAL A 111 -10.26 12.20 -21.55
C VAL A 111 -9.28 12.20 -22.72
N LEU A 112 -7.97 12.03 -22.46
CA LEU A 112 -6.97 11.89 -23.52
C LEU A 112 -7.20 10.64 -24.37
N ASP A 113 -7.49 9.48 -23.77
CA ASP A 113 -7.82 8.26 -24.54
C ASP A 113 -9.01 8.47 -25.48
N GLN A 114 -10.07 9.12 -24.98
CA GLN A 114 -11.27 9.41 -25.76
C GLN A 114 -11.00 10.38 -26.92
N ILE A 115 -10.15 11.39 -26.71
CA ILE A 115 -9.75 12.33 -27.76
C ILE A 115 -8.90 11.62 -28.81
N LEU A 116 -7.92 10.82 -28.37
CA LEU A 116 -7.02 10.10 -29.27
C LEU A 116 -7.71 8.99 -30.05
N ALA A 117 -8.80 8.42 -29.52
CA ALA A 117 -9.64 7.48 -30.24
C ALA A 117 -10.40 8.11 -31.42
N GLN A 118 -10.52 9.44 -31.49
CA GLN A 118 -11.17 10.16 -32.60
C GLN A 118 -10.21 10.44 -33.77
N VAL A 119 -8.90 10.26 -33.59
CA VAL A 119 -7.86 10.62 -34.56
C VAL A 119 -7.00 9.42 -34.95
N GLY A 120 -6.39 9.50 -36.13
CA GLY A 120 -5.49 8.47 -36.66
C GLY A 120 -6.21 7.32 -37.38
N ALA A 121 -5.42 6.54 -38.12
CA ALA A 121 -5.91 5.40 -38.88
C ALA A 121 -6.24 4.20 -37.96
N ASP A 122 -7.09 3.28 -38.45
CA ASP A 122 -7.55 2.12 -37.66
C ASP A 122 -6.45 1.09 -37.33
N TYR A 123 -5.29 1.20 -37.97
CA TYR A 123 -4.22 0.19 -37.89
C TYR A 123 -3.17 0.49 -36.82
N GLU A 124 -3.01 1.74 -36.39
CA GLU A 124 -2.07 2.11 -35.31
C GLU A 124 -2.65 3.26 -34.47
N ARG A 125 -2.62 3.11 -33.15
CA ARG A 125 -3.10 4.12 -32.21
C ARG A 125 -1.92 4.81 -31.53
N PRO A 126 -2.04 6.12 -31.21
CA PRO A 126 -1.03 6.83 -30.46
C PRO A 126 -0.95 6.29 -29.03
N VAL A 127 0.22 6.39 -28.44
CA VAL A 127 0.53 5.97 -27.08
C VAL A 127 0.73 7.20 -26.20
N ILE A 128 0.20 7.14 -24.98
CA ILE A 128 0.49 8.11 -23.93
C ILE A 128 1.53 7.51 -23.00
N ASP A 129 2.67 8.17 -22.88
CA ASP A 129 3.76 7.77 -21.97
C ASP A 129 4.09 8.89 -20.98
N GLY A 130 4.74 8.51 -19.88
CA GLY A 130 5.19 9.44 -18.86
C GLY A 130 6.56 10.02 -19.20
N SER A 131 6.72 11.34 -19.08
CA SER A 131 8.02 12.00 -19.09
C SER A 131 8.32 12.60 -17.70
N PRO A 132 9.59 12.88 -17.37
CA PRO A 132 9.93 13.50 -16.08
C PRO A 132 9.23 14.85 -15.86
N ASP A 133 8.89 15.54 -16.95
CA ASP A 133 8.30 16.88 -16.96
C ASP A 133 6.77 16.87 -17.17
N GLY A 134 6.17 15.75 -17.58
CA GLY A 134 4.74 15.68 -17.90
C GLY A 134 4.31 14.38 -18.58
N LEU A 135 3.37 14.47 -19.52
CA LEU A 135 2.97 13.36 -20.40
C LEU A 135 3.45 13.62 -21.81
N ARG A 136 3.77 12.54 -22.52
CA ARG A 136 4.13 12.56 -23.93
C ARG A 136 3.17 11.72 -24.75
N LEU A 137 2.72 12.25 -25.87
CA LEU A 137 1.96 11.54 -26.90
C LEU A 137 2.89 11.20 -28.05
N THR A 138 2.98 9.92 -28.43
CA THR A 138 3.87 9.45 -29.51
C THR A 138 3.33 8.15 -30.11
N THR A 139 4.10 7.48 -30.97
CA THR A 139 3.75 6.19 -31.58
C THR A 139 4.41 5.01 -30.86
N VAL A 140 3.91 3.80 -31.11
CA VAL A 140 4.50 2.57 -30.56
C VAL A 140 5.95 2.42 -31.01
N GLY A 141 6.26 2.76 -32.26
CA GLY A 141 7.63 2.69 -32.79
C GLY A 141 8.62 3.66 -32.13
N ASN A 142 8.16 4.82 -31.65
CA ASN A 142 9.03 5.82 -31.03
C ASN A 142 9.10 5.70 -29.51
N VAL A 143 8.06 5.19 -28.85
CA VAL A 143 8.03 5.10 -27.39
C VAL A 143 9.14 4.18 -26.84
N GLY A 144 9.46 3.08 -27.55
CA GLY A 144 10.53 2.14 -27.17
C GLY A 144 11.92 2.78 -27.09
N ARG A 145 12.18 3.87 -27.81
CA ARG A 145 13.45 4.62 -27.73
C ARG A 145 13.67 5.31 -26.38
N HIS A 146 12.60 5.48 -25.61
CA HIS A 146 12.61 6.10 -24.28
C HIS A 146 12.55 5.06 -23.16
N ALA A 147 12.73 3.77 -23.51
CA ALA A 147 12.79 2.70 -22.54
C ALA A 147 13.87 2.98 -21.49
N SER A 148 13.47 2.86 -20.22
CA SER A 148 14.35 3.09 -19.08
C SER A 148 14.39 1.85 -18.20
N PRO A 149 15.56 1.52 -17.61
CA PRO A 149 15.68 0.37 -16.73
C PRO A 149 14.97 0.61 -15.40
N LEU A 150 14.21 -0.37 -14.95
CA LEU A 150 13.60 -0.43 -13.63
C LEU A 150 13.75 -1.84 -13.05
N LEU A 151 14.15 -1.91 -11.79
CA LEU A 151 14.27 -3.17 -11.06
C LEU A 151 12.99 -3.43 -10.28
N HIS A 152 12.30 -4.52 -10.59
CA HIS A 152 11.12 -4.98 -9.87
C HIS A 152 11.50 -6.14 -8.93
N PRO A 153 11.45 -5.97 -7.60
CA PRO A 153 11.68 -7.10 -6.69
C PRO A 153 10.55 -8.13 -6.86
N ILE A 154 10.90 -9.42 -6.83
CA ILE A 154 9.94 -10.53 -6.93
C ILE A 154 10.28 -11.67 -5.96
N ALA A 155 11.23 -11.47 -5.06
CA ALA A 155 11.63 -12.48 -4.09
C ALA A 155 10.44 -13.00 -3.27
N ASP A 156 9.52 -12.10 -2.94
CA ASP A 156 8.31 -12.40 -2.18
C ASP A 156 7.28 -13.26 -2.94
N LEU A 157 7.43 -13.38 -4.26
CA LEU A 157 6.57 -14.16 -5.16
C LEU A 157 7.17 -15.53 -5.52
N VAL A 158 8.50 -15.67 -5.47
CA VAL A 158 9.25 -16.87 -5.91
C VAL A 158 9.79 -17.68 -4.73
N GLU A 159 10.16 -17.02 -3.63
CA GLU A 159 10.77 -17.71 -2.51
C GLU A 159 9.74 -18.37 -1.59
N PRO A 160 10.05 -19.54 -1.02
CA PRO A 160 9.27 -20.14 0.04
C PRO A 160 9.09 -19.16 1.20
N ARG A 161 7.88 -18.61 1.33
CA ARG A 161 7.49 -17.96 2.58
C ARG A 161 7.23 -19.06 3.62
N GLU A 162 7.84 -18.91 4.79
CA GLU A 162 7.58 -19.81 5.92
C GLU A 162 6.06 -19.87 6.18
N PRO A 163 5.51 -21.09 6.35
CA PRO A 163 4.11 -21.24 6.67
C PRO A 163 3.85 -20.54 8.00
N ILE A 164 2.84 -19.68 7.96
CA ILE A 164 2.42 -18.84 9.06
C ILE A 164 1.86 -19.70 10.23
N ALA A 165 1.32 -20.88 9.92
CA ALA A 165 0.99 -21.94 10.87
C ALA A 165 1.35 -23.32 10.29
N GLU A 166 1.72 -24.30 11.13
CA GLU A 166 2.08 -25.68 10.69
C GLU A 166 0.97 -26.40 9.88
N SER A 167 -0.27 -25.91 9.96
CA SER A 167 -1.43 -26.46 9.26
C SER A 167 -1.80 -25.73 7.97
N ASP A 168 -1.12 -24.63 7.63
CA ASP A 168 -1.39 -23.91 6.39
C ASP A 168 -0.77 -24.64 5.18
N PRO A 169 -1.55 -24.89 4.10
CA PRO A 169 -0.96 -25.34 2.86
C PRO A 169 0.01 -24.26 2.37
N PRO A 170 1.18 -24.63 1.83
CA PRO A 170 2.11 -23.67 1.26
C PRO A 170 1.37 -22.83 0.22
N ALA A 171 1.51 -21.50 0.30
CA ALA A 171 0.96 -20.59 -0.70
C ALA A 171 1.39 -21.10 -2.09
N THR A 172 0.49 -21.09 -3.06
CA THR A 172 0.86 -21.39 -4.45
C THR A 172 1.85 -20.33 -4.91
N GLN A 173 3.13 -20.66 -4.83
CA GLN A 173 4.24 -19.81 -5.23
C GLN A 173 4.51 -20.01 -6.71
N PHE A 174 5.06 -18.99 -7.34
CA PHE A 174 5.64 -19.14 -8.66
C PHE A 174 6.90 -20.01 -8.54
N GLN A 175 7.04 -20.99 -9.41
CA GLN A 175 8.16 -21.93 -9.35
C GLN A 175 9.49 -21.25 -9.70
N SER A 176 9.41 -20.14 -10.46
CA SER A 176 10.57 -19.44 -10.97
C SER A 176 10.23 -18.02 -11.40
N ALA A 177 11.25 -17.18 -11.52
CA ALA A 177 11.12 -15.83 -12.08
C ALA A 177 10.77 -15.85 -13.58
N GLU A 178 11.09 -16.95 -14.28
CA GLU A 178 10.71 -17.21 -15.67
C GLU A 178 9.20 -17.35 -15.85
N GLU A 179 8.50 -17.95 -14.88
CA GLU A 179 7.04 -18.08 -14.91
C GLU A 179 6.37 -16.70 -14.86
N ILE A 180 6.83 -15.84 -13.95
CA ILE A 180 6.37 -14.45 -13.83
C ILE A 180 6.68 -13.67 -15.11
N THR A 181 7.87 -13.88 -15.68
CA THR A 181 8.28 -13.25 -16.94
C THR A 181 7.37 -13.67 -18.10
N ALA A 182 6.99 -14.94 -18.18
CA ALA A 182 6.05 -15.43 -19.19
C ALA A 182 4.66 -14.79 -19.04
N LEU A 183 4.17 -14.64 -17.81
CA LEU A 183 2.90 -13.96 -17.54
C LEU A 183 2.94 -12.49 -17.94
N ILE A 184 4.00 -11.77 -17.58
CA ILE A 184 4.19 -10.36 -17.99
C ILE A 184 4.15 -10.26 -19.51
N ARG A 185 4.89 -11.11 -20.23
CA ARG A 185 4.93 -11.10 -21.70
C ARG A 185 3.58 -11.40 -22.34
N ASN A 186 2.79 -12.29 -21.75
CA ASN A 186 1.50 -12.68 -22.33
C ASN A 186 0.40 -11.64 -22.07
N LEU A 187 0.47 -10.91 -20.94
CA LEU A 187 -0.61 -10.05 -20.47
C LEU A 187 -0.34 -8.55 -20.65
N ILE A 188 0.92 -8.13 -20.71
CA ILE A 188 1.31 -6.71 -20.76
C ILE A 188 2.06 -6.47 -22.06
N ALA A 189 1.56 -5.54 -22.88
CA ALA A 189 2.19 -5.17 -24.15
C ALA A 189 2.62 -6.42 -24.96
N THR A 190 1.69 -7.35 -25.20
CA THR A 190 1.97 -8.71 -25.68
C THR A 190 2.89 -8.75 -26.90
N ASP A 191 2.67 -7.88 -27.88
CA ASP A 191 3.48 -7.79 -29.11
C ASP A 191 4.64 -6.77 -29.02
N GLY A 192 4.83 -6.16 -27.85
CA GLY A 192 5.78 -5.07 -27.61
C GLY A 192 7.18 -5.53 -27.20
N TRP A 193 7.37 -6.78 -26.77
CA TRP A 193 8.65 -7.24 -26.23
C TRP A 193 9.64 -7.65 -27.34
N TYR A 194 10.91 -7.26 -27.19
CA TYR A 194 11.98 -7.63 -28.14
C TYR A 194 12.10 -9.14 -28.36
N ASP A 195 11.87 -9.93 -27.30
CA ASP A 195 12.00 -11.40 -27.35
C ASP A 195 10.91 -12.08 -28.22
N VAL A 196 9.83 -11.36 -28.56
CA VAL A 196 8.77 -11.82 -29.48
C VAL A 196 8.74 -11.03 -30.79
N GLY A 197 9.80 -10.25 -31.08
CA GLY A 197 9.90 -9.44 -32.30
C GLY A 197 9.35 -8.01 -32.18
N GLY A 198 8.95 -7.60 -30.98
CA GLY A 198 8.53 -6.23 -30.67
C GLY A 198 9.70 -5.25 -30.52
N SER A 199 9.39 -3.99 -30.22
CA SER A 199 10.36 -2.88 -30.17
C SER A 199 10.26 -2.00 -28.92
N ILE A 200 9.39 -2.35 -27.97
CA ILE A 200 9.02 -1.50 -26.84
C ILE A 200 9.89 -1.79 -25.62
N GLY A 201 10.14 -3.07 -25.31
CA GLY A 201 10.82 -3.40 -24.05
C GLY A 201 11.52 -4.75 -24.00
N ARG A 202 12.33 -4.93 -22.96
CA ARG A 202 13.10 -6.14 -22.67
C ARG A 202 13.03 -6.47 -21.18
N ILE A 203 12.98 -7.76 -20.86
CA ILE A 203 13.00 -8.27 -19.49
C ILE A 203 14.26 -9.10 -19.29
N GLU A 204 15.00 -8.83 -18.22
CA GLU A 204 16.14 -9.63 -17.78
C GLU A 204 15.86 -10.19 -16.38
N THR A 205 15.88 -11.51 -16.28
CA THR A 205 15.60 -12.24 -15.05
C THR A 205 16.82 -12.24 -14.12
N ARG A 206 16.60 -11.94 -12.84
CA ARG A 206 17.57 -12.12 -11.75
C ARG A 206 16.93 -13.00 -10.66
N PRO A 207 17.71 -13.66 -9.79
CA PRO A 207 17.17 -14.62 -8.82
C PRO A 207 16.06 -14.08 -7.90
N ARG A 208 16.08 -12.78 -7.58
CA ARG A 208 15.15 -12.12 -6.65
C ARG A 208 14.44 -10.89 -7.24
N SER A 209 14.66 -10.61 -8.52
CA SER A 209 14.18 -9.39 -9.17
C SER A 209 14.10 -9.54 -10.68
N LEU A 210 13.30 -8.69 -11.32
CA LEU A 210 13.23 -8.54 -12.77
C LEU A 210 13.79 -7.17 -13.13
N LEU A 211 14.82 -7.12 -13.97
CA LEU A 211 15.29 -5.88 -14.57
C LEU A 211 14.53 -5.67 -15.88
N ILE A 212 13.66 -4.66 -15.91
CA ILE A 212 12.81 -4.37 -17.06
C ILE A 212 13.29 -3.08 -17.70
N MET A 213 13.61 -3.12 -18.99
CA MET A 213 13.88 -1.94 -19.80
C MET A 213 12.66 -1.69 -20.67
N ALA A 214 11.84 -0.71 -20.29
CA ALA A 214 10.61 -0.38 -20.98
C ALA A 214 10.20 1.09 -20.71
N PRO A 215 9.28 1.66 -21.51
CA PRO A 215 8.72 2.99 -21.27
C PRO A 215 7.90 3.04 -19.98
N ALA A 216 7.60 4.25 -19.50
CA ALA A 216 7.02 4.43 -18.17
C ALA A 216 5.63 3.82 -18.03
N PHE A 217 4.80 3.82 -19.08
CA PHE A 217 3.49 3.18 -19.05
C PHE A 217 3.58 1.65 -18.86
N VAL A 218 4.52 0.99 -19.56
CA VAL A 218 4.77 -0.45 -19.38
C VAL A 218 5.29 -0.73 -17.98
N GLN A 219 6.19 0.11 -17.46
CA GLN A 219 6.70 -0.03 -16.09
C GLN A 219 5.60 0.09 -15.04
N LEU A 220 4.66 1.03 -15.24
CA LEU A 220 3.49 1.20 -14.37
C LEU A 220 2.59 -0.05 -14.42
N ASP A 221 2.30 -0.56 -15.61
CA ASP A 221 1.45 -1.75 -15.78
C ASP A 221 2.10 -3.00 -15.19
N VAL A 222 3.41 -3.19 -15.39
CA VAL A 222 4.14 -4.29 -14.74
C VAL A 222 4.12 -4.15 -13.22
N GLY A 223 4.37 -2.95 -12.70
CA GLY A 223 4.31 -2.70 -11.25
C GLY A 223 2.94 -3.04 -10.67
N ARG A 224 1.86 -2.65 -11.34
CA ARG A 224 0.47 -2.99 -10.95
C ARG A 224 0.19 -4.47 -11.02
N PHE A 225 0.63 -5.12 -12.09
CA PHE A 225 0.46 -6.55 -12.28
C PHE A 225 1.18 -7.33 -11.17
N LEU A 226 2.46 -7.03 -10.93
CA LEU A 226 3.22 -7.64 -9.84
C LEU A 226 2.56 -7.37 -8.48
N GLN A 227 2.04 -6.17 -8.26
CA GLN A 227 1.27 -5.86 -7.05
C GLN A 227 -0.04 -6.65 -6.96
N SER A 228 -0.70 -6.96 -8.08
CA SER A 228 -1.91 -7.79 -8.09
C SER A 228 -1.62 -9.27 -7.83
N LEU A 229 -0.42 -9.75 -8.22
CA LEU A 229 0.06 -11.09 -7.88
C LEU A 229 0.47 -11.19 -6.42
N ARG A 230 0.88 -10.07 -5.81
CA ARG A 230 1.11 -10.00 -4.38
C ARG A 230 -0.22 -10.09 -3.66
N ILE A 231 -0.44 -11.27 -3.12
CA ILE A 231 -1.41 -11.50 -2.07
C ILE A 231 -1.14 -10.48 -0.95
N ALA A 232 -2.09 -9.57 -0.68
CA ALA A 232 -1.99 -8.61 0.42
C ALA A 232 -1.92 -9.36 1.76
N ARG A 233 -0.70 -9.59 2.24
CA ARG A 233 -0.41 -10.10 3.56
C ARG A 233 0.21 -8.94 4.34
N PRO A 234 -0.57 -8.20 5.14
CA PRO A 234 0.02 -7.22 6.02
C PRO A 234 0.99 -7.93 6.97
N ASP A 235 2.11 -7.28 7.26
CA ASP A 235 3.11 -7.85 8.16
C ASP A 235 2.54 -7.89 9.58
N GLN A 236 1.73 -6.88 9.94
CA GLN A 236 0.99 -6.81 11.19
C GLN A 236 -0.42 -6.25 10.98
N VAL A 237 -1.36 -6.72 11.81
CA VAL A 237 -2.69 -6.13 11.91
C VAL A 237 -2.85 -5.56 13.32
N ALA A 238 -3.09 -4.26 13.38
CA ALA A 238 -3.43 -3.55 14.60
C ALA A 238 -4.94 -3.67 14.85
N PHE A 239 -5.32 -4.25 15.99
CA PHE A 239 -6.69 -4.32 16.45
C PHE A 239 -6.89 -3.37 17.62
N SER A 240 -7.96 -2.58 17.56
CA SER A 240 -8.49 -1.85 18.72
C SER A 240 -9.81 -2.49 19.12
N ILE A 241 -9.88 -2.95 20.36
CA ILE A 241 -11.03 -3.62 20.94
C ILE A 241 -11.57 -2.75 22.07
N SER A 242 -12.89 -2.60 22.14
CA SER A 242 -13.54 -1.93 23.25
C SER A 242 -14.81 -2.66 23.65
N VAL A 243 -15.03 -2.80 24.96
CA VAL A 243 -16.31 -3.31 25.49
C VAL A 243 -17.05 -2.14 26.12
N VAL A 244 -18.30 -1.94 25.70
CA VAL A 244 -19.14 -0.83 26.14
C VAL A 244 -20.47 -1.36 26.63
N GLY A 245 -20.88 -1.00 27.84
CA GLY A 245 -22.22 -1.25 28.33
C GLY A 245 -23.19 -0.19 27.82
N MET A 246 -24.28 -0.61 27.17
CA MET A 246 -25.34 0.32 26.73
C MET A 246 -26.71 -0.37 26.56
N PRO A 247 -27.82 0.38 26.63
CA PRO A 247 -29.15 -0.19 26.36
C PRO A 247 -29.27 -0.74 24.93
N SER A 248 -29.87 -1.92 24.78
CA SER A 248 -30.06 -2.55 23.45
C SER A 248 -30.84 -1.66 22.48
N SER A 249 -31.84 -0.93 22.97
CA SER A 249 -32.65 -0.01 22.16
C SER A 249 -31.83 1.13 21.55
N GLU A 250 -30.83 1.65 22.27
CA GLU A 250 -29.96 2.70 21.77
C GLU A 250 -28.95 2.14 20.75
N LEU A 251 -28.41 0.94 21.01
CA LEU A 251 -27.53 0.30 20.04
C LEU A 251 -28.25 0.01 18.73
N ASP A 252 -29.46 -0.55 18.79
CA ASP A 252 -30.26 -0.85 17.60
C ASP A 252 -30.55 0.42 16.80
N ARG A 253 -30.82 1.54 17.49
CA ARG A 253 -30.99 2.85 16.85
C ARG A 253 -29.73 3.30 16.11
N ILE A 254 -28.55 3.16 16.71
CA ILE A 254 -27.28 3.54 16.08
C ILE A 254 -26.98 2.63 14.88
N ARG A 255 -27.26 1.32 14.99
CA ARG A 255 -27.10 0.34 13.90
C ARG A 255 -28.07 0.56 12.74
N LEU A 256 -29.26 1.10 12.99
CA LEU A 256 -30.20 1.50 11.93
C LEU A 256 -29.77 2.78 11.21
N ALA A 257 -29.01 3.65 11.89
CA ALA A 257 -28.57 4.94 11.34
C ALA A 257 -27.23 4.87 10.57
N HIS A 258 -26.46 3.79 10.73
CA HIS A 258 -25.14 3.63 10.11
C HIS A 258 -25.03 2.25 9.45
N GLU A 259 -24.19 2.14 8.43
CA GLU A 259 -23.91 0.86 7.80
C GLU A 259 -23.33 -0.13 8.83
N PRO A 260 -23.84 -1.37 8.90
CA PRO A 260 -23.33 -2.39 9.83
C PRO A 260 -21.83 -2.62 9.61
N GLY A 261 -21.04 -2.52 10.68
CA GLY A 261 -19.60 -2.72 10.59
C GLY A 261 -18.83 -1.55 9.96
N SER A 262 -19.41 -0.34 9.93
CA SER A 262 -18.70 0.88 9.55
C SER A 262 -17.97 1.52 10.73
N PRO A 263 -16.80 2.18 10.52
CA PRO A 263 -16.10 2.92 11.58
C PRO A 263 -16.98 4.01 12.20
N ALA A 264 -17.89 4.60 11.39
CA ALA A 264 -18.86 5.58 11.85
C ALA A 264 -19.79 5.01 12.93
N SER A 265 -20.19 3.74 12.84
CA SER A 265 -21.01 3.09 13.86
C SER A 265 -20.28 2.95 15.20
N ILE A 266 -18.99 2.55 15.19
CA ILE A 266 -18.17 2.44 16.40
C ILE A 266 -17.95 3.82 17.03
N ILE A 267 -17.65 4.84 16.21
CA ILE A 267 -17.48 6.23 16.68
C ILE A 267 -18.77 6.74 17.32
N ALA A 268 -19.93 6.48 16.70
CA ALA A 268 -21.23 6.88 17.22
C ALA A 268 -21.55 6.20 18.56
N ILE A 269 -21.24 4.90 18.71
CA ILE A 269 -21.41 4.17 19.97
C ILE A 269 -20.50 4.75 21.06
N LYS A 270 -19.19 4.91 20.78
CA LYS A 270 -18.23 5.48 21.75
C LYS A 270 -18.59 6.90 22.19
N ARG A 271 -19.31 7.67 21.36
CA ARG A 271 -19.75 9.05 21.66
C ARG A 271 -21.13 9.14 22.31
N SER A 272 -21.88 8.05 22.41
CA SER A 272 -23.21 8.08 23.02
C SER A 272 -23.10 8.42 24.52
N PRO A 273 -23.93 9.32 25.05
CA PRO A 273 -23.94 9.62 26.49
C PRO A 273 -24.43 8.43 27.34
N LEU A 274 -25.04 7.41 26.70
CA LEU A 274 -25.52 6.19 27.34
C LEU A 274 -24.51 5.03 27.26
N ALA A 275 -23.35 5.26 26.62
CA ALA A 275 -22.26 4.30 26.55
C ALA A 275 -21.39 4.40 27.80
N ALA A 276 -21.32 3.33 28.58
CA ALA A 276 -20.35 3.17 29.65
C ALA A 276 -19.19 2.31 29.14
N GLN A 277 -18.00 2.89 29.00
CA GLN A 277 -16.81 2.14 28.61
C GLN A 277 -16.40 1.21 29.75
N VAL A 278 -16.30 -0.08 29.45
CA VAL A 278 -15.92 -1.13 30.41
C VAL A 278 -14.49 -1.59 30.17
N PHE A 279 -14.09 -1.68 28.89
CA PHE A 279 -12.75 -2.12 28.51
C PHE A 279 -12.31 -1.42 27.23
N GLU A 280 -11.01 -1.16 27.12
CA GLU A 280 -10.33 -0.78 25.89
C GLU A 280 -8.94 -1.40 25.86
N GLY A 281 -8.57 -1.92 24.71
CA GLY A 281 -7.31 -2.59 24.50
C GLY A 281 -6.89 -2.52 23.04
N GLU A 282 -5.59 -2.44 22.84
CA GLU A 282 -4.97 -2.51 21.52
C GLU A 282 -4.08 -3.75 21.47
N MET A 283 -4.06 -4.42 20.32
CA MET A 283 -3.19 -5.56 20.09
C MET A 283 -2.69 -5.54 18.65
N ASN A 284 -1.40 -5.84 18.48
CA ASN A 284 -0.79 -6.01 17.18
C ASN A 284 -0.52 -7.49 16.99
N ILE A 285 -1.05 -8.06 15.91
CA ILE A 285 -0.97 -9.50 15.65
C ILE A 285 -0.38 -9.69 14.27
N GLU A 286 0.71 -10.43 14.20
CA GLU A 286 1.26 -10.94 12.96
C GLU A 286 0.32 -12.03 12.41
N PRO A 287 0.12 -12.14 11.08
CA PRO A 287 -0.58 -13.29 10.52
C PRO A 287 -0.05 -14.60 11.12
N GLY A 288 -0.93 -15.50 11.56
CA GLY A 288 -0.62 -16.77 12.24
C GLY A 288 -0.45 -16.67 13.74
N GLY A 289 -0.27 -15.46 14.24
CA GLY A 289 -0.21 -15.17 15.66
C GLY A 289 -1.57 -15.28 16.34
N SER A 290 -1.50 -15.45 17.64
CA SER A 290 -2.62 -15.23 18.55
C SER A 290 -2.18 -14.26 19.63
N ALA A 291 -3.06 -13.34 20.00
CA ALA A 291 -2.86 -12.44 21.11
C ALA A 291 -4.06 -12.49 22.04
N THR A 292 -3.78 -12.54 23.35
CA THR A 292 -4.80 -12.47 24.39
C THR A 292 -4.61 -11.19 25.17
N ILE A 293 -5.70 -10.48 25.40
CA ILE A 293 -5.75 -9.35 26.33
C ILE A 293 -6.73 -9.68 27.45
N GLU A 294 -6.28 -9.43 28.67
CA GLU A 294 -7.05 -9.69 29.88
C GLU A 294 -7.16 -8.40 30.69
N ALA A 295 -8.36 -8.13 31.19
CA ALA A 295 -8.62 -7.05 32.13
C ALA A 295 -9.59 -7.53 33.20
N SER A 296 -9.33 -7.14 34.43
CA SER A 296 -10.21 -7.42 35.56
C SER A 296 -10.49 -6.12 36.29
N ASP A 297 -11.77 -5.76 36.37
CA ASP A 297 -12.28 -4.70 37.24
C ASP A 297 -13.29 -5.31 38.22
N SER A 298 -13.58 -4.59 39.29
CA SER A 298 -14.61 -4.85 40.30
C SER A 298 -15.99 -5.26 39.74
N ALA A 299 -16.31 -4.88 38.50
CA ALA A 299 -17.57 -5.19 37.83
C ALA A 299 -17.49 -6.32 36.80
N LEU A 300 -16.32 -6.57 36.19
CA LEU A 300 -16.20 -7.49 35.06
C LEU A 300 -14.76 -7.98 34.86
N GLU A 301 -14.60 -9.29 34.74
CA GLU A 301 -13.37 -9.93 34.26
C GLU A 301 -13.55 -10.27 32.77
N THR A 302 -12.64 -9.77 31.94
CA THR A 302 -12.69 -9.85 30.47
C THR A 302 -11.41 -10.48 29.96
N SER A 303 -11.53 -11.58 29.22
CA SER A 303 -10.43 -12.17 28.45
C SER A 303 -10.85 -12.22 26.99
N ILE A 304 -10.06 -11.62 26.09
CA ILE A 304 -10.31 -11.61 24.65
C ILE A 304 -9.06 -12.13 23.95
N THR A 305 -9.23 -13.22 23.22
CA THR A 305 -8.19 -13.83 22.39
C THR A 305 -8.54 -13.64 20.92
N LEU A 306 -7.63 -13.04 20.16
CA LEU A 306 -7.71 -12.95 18.70
C LEU A 306 -6.69 -13.89 18.08
N THR A 307 -7.14 -14.76 17.18
CA THR A 307 -6.28 -15.64 16.38
C THR A 307 -6.35 -15.22 14.93
N LEU A 308 -5.25 -14.71 14.38
CA LEU A 308 -5.18 -14.26 13.00
C LEU A 308 -4.68 -15.40 12.11
N ARG A 309 -5.43 -15.75 11.06
CA ARG A 309 -5.13 -16.84 10.14
C ARG A 309 -5.21 -16.37 8.70
N TRP A 310 -4.44 -17.03 7.84
CA TRP A 310 -4.48 -16.81 6.41
C TRP A 310 -5.45 -17.80 5.74
N ASP A 311 -6.52 -17.31 5.10
CA ASP A 311 -7.38 -18.12 4.24
C ASP A 311 -6.77 -18.18 2.84
N SER A 312 -6.05 -19.27 2.57
CA SER A 312 -5.37 -19.53 1.29
C SER A 312 -6.33 -19.71 0.12
N ALA A 313 -7.54 -20.22 0.35
CA ALA A 313 -8.53 -20.44 -0.70
C ALA A 313 -9.19 -19.15 -1.17
N ARG A 314 -9.37 -18.18 -0.24
CA ARG A 314 -10.02 -16.90 -0.54
C ARG A 314 -9.06 -15.73 -0.70
N HIS A 315 -7.77 -15.97 -0.49
CA HIS A 315 -6.73 -14.96 -0.47
C HIS A 315 -7.05 -13.79 0.49
N ARG A 316 -7.51 -14.11 1.71
CA ARG A 316 -7.90 -13.11 2.73
C ARG A 316 -7.36 -13.49 4.11
N LEU A 317 -7.15 -12.50 4.96
CA LEU A 317 -6.94 -12.75 6.38
C LEU A 317 -8.27 -13.01 7.07
N ARG A 318 -8.31 -14.01 7.94
CA ARG A 318 -9.42 -14.33 8.81
C ARG A 318 -8.97 -14.22 10.25
N CYS A 319 -9.67 -13.46 11.06
CA CYS A 319 -9.41 -13.36 12.50
C CYS A 319 -10.54 -14.05 13.25
N ASP A 320 -10.22 -15.08 14.03
CA ASP A 320 -11.17 -15.69 14.95
C ASP A 320 -11.03 -14.99 16.31
N LEU A 321 -12.10 -14.35 16.77
CA LEU A 321 -12.21 -13.69 18.07
C LEU A 321 -12.92 -14.64 19.03
N HIS A 322 -12.28 -14.95 20.15
CA HIS A 322 -12.87 -15.65 21.28
C HIS A 322 -12.87 -14.72 22.50
N ALA A 323 -14.04 -14.37 23.03
CA ALA A 323 -14.16 -13.51 24.20
C ALA A 323 -14.89 -14.23 25.33
N THR A 324 -14.32 -14.16 26.53
CA THR A 324 -14.87 -14.67 27.78
C THR A 324 -15.09 -13.50 28.73
N LEU A 325 -16.34 -13.27 29.11
CA LEU A 325 -16.76 -12.15 29.96
C LEU A 325 -17.41 -12.73 31.22
N THR A 326 -16.78 -12.55 32.37
CA THR A 326 -17.23 -13.06 33.66
C THR A 326 -17.62 -11.92 34.58
N GLY A 327 -18.84 -11.94 35.10
CA GLY A 327 -19.36 -10.89 35.99
C GLY A 327 -20.19 -11.44 37.16
N PRO A 328 -20.39 -10.63 38.22
CA PRO A 328 -21.21 -11.00 39.36
C PRO A 328 -22.71 -11.00 39.01
N VAL A 329 -23.46 -11.99 39.50
CA VAL A 329 -24.93 -12.10 39.41
C VAL A 329 -25.55 -12.24 40.81
N VAL A 330 -26.84 -11.95 40.93
CA VAL A 330 -27.60 -12.27 42.15
C VAL A 330 -27.49 -13.78 42.42
N GLY A 331 -26.67 -14.14 43.44
CA GLY A 331 -26.44 -15.53 43.85
C GLY A 331 -25.17 -16.20 43.30
N GLY A 332 -24.26 -15.50 42.62
CA GLY A 332 -22.99 -16.09 42.16
C GLY A 332 -22.24 -15.27 41.11
N THR A 333 -21.54 -15.96 40.21
CA THR A 333 -20.90 -15.39 39.03
C THR A 333 -21.44 -16.05 37.76
N ARG A 334 -21.48 -15.30 36.66
CA ARG A 334 -21.88 -15.79 35.34
C ARG A 334 -20.77 -15.49 34.35
N SER A 335 -20.45 -16.46 33.50
CA SER A 335 -19.54 -16.30 32.36
C SER A 335 -20.34 -16.37 31.06
N VAL A 336 -19.98 -15.54 30.09
CA VAL A 336 -20.47 -15.60 28.71
C VAL A 336 -19.26 -15.74 27.79
N GLU A 337 -19.29 -16.78 26.97
CA GLU A 337 -18.33 -17.05 25.91
C GLU A 337 -18.96 -16.71 24.56
N THR A 338 -18.15 -16.12 23.67
CA THR A 338 -18.60 -15.72 22.35
C THR A 338 -17.47 -15.90 21.34
N GLU A 339 -17.82 -16.36 20.13
CA GLU A 339 -16.89 -16.58 19.04
C GLU A 339 -17.35 -15.88 17.76
N ILE A 340 -16.42 -15.20 17.08
CA ILE A 340 -16.68 -14.57 15.78
C ILE A 340 -15.52 -14.84 14.82
N GLY A 341 -15.85 -15.21 13.59
CA GLY A 341 -14.94 -15.11 12.45
C GLY A 341 -15.06 -13.74 11.77
N LEU A 342 -13.94 -13.04 11.65
CA LEU A 342 -13.79 -11.74 11.00
C LEU A 342 -13.02 -11.92 9.68
N GLU A 343 -13.53 -11.44 8.55
CA GLU A 343 -12.78 -11.44 7.28
C GLU A 343 -12.19 -10.04 7.00
N MET A 344 -10.88 -9.98 6.78
CA MET A 344 -10.16 -8.72 6.56
C MET A 344 -10.25 -8.23 5.10
N PRO A 345 -10.23 -6.90 4.88
CA PRO A 345 -10.15 -5.84 5.90
C PRO A 345 -11.47 -5.69 6.68
N VAL A 346 -11.37 -5.61 8.02
CA VAL A 346 -12.51 -5.26 8.87
C VAL A 346 -12.38 -3.80 9.27
N ASP A 347 -13.18 -2.95 8.63
CA ASP A 347 -13.23 -1.54 9.00
C ASP A 347 -13.79 -1.36 10.42
N ALA A 348 -14.83 -2.12 10.78
CA ALA A 348 -15.39 -2.17 12.12
C ALA A 348 -16.31 -3.40 12.31
N ASN A 349 -16.44 -3.91 13.54
CA ASN A 349 -17.45 -4.89 13.91
C ASN A 349 -18.04 -4.54 15.29
N VAL A 350 -19.35 -4.76 15.43
CA VAL A 350 -20.11 -4.49 16.65
C VAL A 350 -20.93 -5.73 17.01
N MET A 351 -20.59 -6.33 18.14
CA MET A 351 -21.25 -7.54 18.64
C MET A 351 -21.98 -7.23 19.94
N MET A 352 -23.19 -7.77 20.06
CA MET A 352 -23.94 -7.76 21.31
C MET A 352 -23.63 -8.99 22.15
N VAL A 353 -23.32 -8.76 23.41
CA VAL A 353 -23.18 -9.77 24.43
C VAL A 353 -24.35 -9.63 25.41
N PRO A 354 -25.04 -10.74 25.74
CA PRO A 354 -26.12 -10.73 26.72
C PRO A 354 -25.69 -10.09 28.04
N ALA A 355 -26.61 -9.39 28.69
CA ALA A 355 -26.37 -8.85 30.01
C ALA A 355 -26.00 -9.97 30.98
N LEU A 356 -24.89 -9.78 31.69
CA LEU A 356 -24.42 -10.73 32.68
C LEU A 356 -25.22 -10.62 33.98
N ALA A 357 -25.73 -9.43 34.35
CA ALA A 357 -26.53 -9.17 35.58
C ALA A 357 -27.32 -7.83 35.52
N ASP A 358 -27.31 -7.01 36.59
CA ASP A 358 -27.93 -5.66 36.71
C ASP A 358 -27.27 -4.58 35.81
N GLN A 359 -26.28 -4.97 35.00
CA GLN A 359 -25.63 -4.11 34.03
C GLN A 359 -26.37 -4.11 32.68
N PRO A 360 -26.36 -2.98 31.94
CA PRO A 360 -26.88 -2.96 30.59
C PRO A 360 -26.16 -3.98 29.71
N PRO A 361 -26.79 -4.44 28.61
CA PRO A 361 -26.15 -5.28 27.61
C PRO A 361 -24.77 -4.73 27.21
N LEU A 362 -23.82 -5.63 26.98
CA LEU A 362 -22.47 -5.27 26.58
C LEU A 362 -22.36 -5.32 25.05
N ALA A 363 -21.65 -4.36 24.47
CA ALA A 363 -21.29 -4.33 23.07
C ALA A 363 -19.77 -4.43 22.94
N VAL A 364 -19.28 -5.45 22.23
CA VAL A 364 -17.87 -5.59 21.85
C VAL A 364 -17.67 -4.92 20.50
N LEU A 365 -16.81 -3.91 20.49
CA LEU A 365 -16.44 -3.10 19.32
C LEU A 365 -15.03 -3.52 18.91
N VAL A 366 -14.85 -3.85 17.63
CA VAL A 366 -13.55 -4.25 17.09
C VAL A 366 -13.28 -3.44 15.83
N THR A 367 -12.12 -2.79 15.76
CA THR A 367 -11.59 -2.17 14.54
C THR A 367 -10.27 -2.83 14.20
N ALA A 368 -10.05 -3.16 12.93
CA ALA A 368 -8.77 -3.70 12.46
C ALA A 368 -8.15 -2.75 11.44
N ARG A 369 -6.83 -2.57 11.52
CA ARG A 369 -6.05 -1.83 10.55
C ARG A 369 -4.84 -2.68 10.15
N ALA A 370 -4.75 -2.95 8.86
CA ALA A 370 -3.60 -3.61 8.26
C ALA A 370 -2.51 -2.56 8.02
N ASP A 371 -1.31 -2.77 8.55
CA ASP A 371 -0.14 -1.91 8.34
C ASP A 371 0.86 -2.55 7.36
#